data_AF-A0A3D4HFK2-F1
#
_entry.id   AF-A0A3D4HFK2-F1
#
_cell.length_a   1.000
_cell.length_b   1.000
_cell.length_c   1.000
_cell.angle_alpha   90.00
_cell.angle_beta   90.00
_cell.angle_gamma   90.00
#
_symmetry.space_group_name_H-M   'P 1'
#
loop_
_entity.id
_entity.type
_entity.pdbx_description
1 polymer ?
#
loop_
_entity_poly.entity_id
_entity_poly.type
_entity_poly.pdbx_seq_one_letter_code
_entity_poly.pdbx_strand_id
1 'polypeptide(L)'
;MLFDPSNQFLIIAGPCAIESEAICHTVAEALATLKAEIGSLSIIFKSSFDKANRTSLGSGRGVGMKEGLKILAKIKETYQLPIVTDVHESHQCAEVAEVCDVLQIPAFLCRQTDLLVAAGKSGRAVNVKKGQFLAPQDMQ
;
A
#
# COMPACT_ATOMS: atom_id res chain seq x y z
N MET A 1 -8.60 5.51 -13.79
CA MET A 1 -8.24 6.46 -12.71
C MET A 1 -8.44 5.72 -11.39
N LEU A 2 -7.50 5.76 -10.43
CA LEU A 2 -7.59 4.98 -9.18
C LEU A 2 -8.56 5.60 -8.15
N PHE A 3 -8.79 6.91 -8.26
CA PHE A 3 -9.68 7.68 -7.39
C PHE A 3 -10.32 8.79 -8.21
N ASP A 4 -11.63 9.00 -8.02
CA ASP A 4 -12.38 10.12 -8.59
C ASP A 4 -13.02 10.92 -7.44
N PRO A 5 -12.58 12.17 -7.21
CA PRO A 5 -13.12 13.00 -6.13
C PRO A 5 -14.59 13.40 -6.34
N SER A 6 -15.14 13.23 -7.55
CA SER A 6 -16.49 13.68 -7.88
C SER A 6 -17.59 12.71 -7.49
N ASN A 7 -17.34 11.39 -7.40
CA ASN A 7 -18.36 10.46 -6.89
C ASN A 7 -17.92 9.00 -6.64
N GLN A 8 -16.63 8.67 -6.50
CA GLN A 8 -16.23 7.28 -6.28
C GLN A 8 -15.55 7.08 -4.93
N PHE A 9 -16.27 6.43 -4.01
CA PHE A 9 -15.71 6.00 -2.74
C PHE A 9 -14.63 4.94 -2.99
N LEU A 10 -13.40 5.25 -2.56
CA LEU A 10 -12.25 4.36 -2.68
C LEU A 10 -12.06 3.55 -1.40
N ILE A 11 -11.99 2.24 -1.55
CA ILE A 11 -11.67 1.32 -0.46
C ILE A 11 -10.24 0.83 -0.62
N ILE A 12 -9.42 1.07 0.40
CA ILE A 12 -8.09 0.47 0.53
C ILE A 12 -8.17 -0.56 1.65
N ALA A 13 -8.07 -1.84 1.32
CA ALA A 13 -8.30 -2.93 2.27
C ALA A 13 -7.33 -4.11 2.06
N GLY A 14 -7.05 -4.82 3.14
CA GLY A 14 -6.20 -6.02 3.12
C GLY A 14 -5.52 -6.27 4.47
N PRO A 15 -4.77 -7.37 4.61
CA PRO A 15 -4.08 -7.70 5.85
C PRO A 15 -3.01 -6.65 6.18
N CYS A 16 -2.80 -6.39 7.48
CA CYS A 16 -1.88 -5.33 7.92
C CYS A 16 -0.45 -5.56 7.42
N ALA A 17 0.04 -6.79 7.53
CA ALA A 17 1.32 -7.26 7.02
C ALA A 17 1.11 -8.52 6.17
N ILE A 18 2.07 -8.83 5.31
CA ILE A 18 2.10 -10.12 4.60
C ILE A 18 2.59 -11.17 5.59
N GLU A 19 1.63 -11.85 6.23
CA GLU A 19 1.89 -12.96 7.17
C GLU A 19 2.12 -14.27 6.42
N SER A 20 1.35 -14.51 5.36
CA SER A 20 1.54 -15.60 4.41
C SER A 20 0.88 -15.27 3.07
N GLU A 21 1.32 -15.93 2.00
CA GLU A 21 0.70 -15.84 0.68
C GLU A 21 -0.78 -16.29 0.73
N ALA A 22 -1.09 -17.38 1.45
CA ALA A 22 -2.44 -17.90 1.60
C ALA A 22 -3.43 -16.87 2.18
N ILE A 23 -3.04 -16.16 3.25
CA ILE A 23 -3.89 -15.11 3.85
C ILE A 23 -4.13 -13.98 2.85
N CYS A 24 -3.12 -13.59 2.06
CA CYS A 24 -3.28 -12.56 1.05
C CYS A 24 -4.29 -12.98 -0.03
N HIS A 25 -4.24 -14.24 -0.49
CA HIS A 25 -5.20 -14.77 -1.45
C HIS A 25 -6.62 -14.80 -0.89
N THR A 26 -6.82 -15.31 0.33
CA THR A 26 -8.15 -15.36 0.96
C THR A 26 -8.80 -13.98 1.06
N VAL A 27 -8.02 -12.95 1.47
CA VAL A 27 -8.55 -11.60 1.60
C VAL A 27 -8.76 -10.95 0.23
N ALA A 28 -7.85 -11.15 -0.73
CA ALA A 28 -7.97 -10.60 -2.07
C ALA A 28 -9.17 -11.18 -2.83
N GLU A 29 -9.44 -12.47 -2.68
CA GLU A 29 -10.62 -13.13 -3.24
C GLU A 29 -11.92 -12.51 -2.70
N ALA A 30 -12.03 -12.34 -1.39
CA ALA A 30 -13.21 -11.72 -0.78
C ALA A 30 -13.42 -10.28 -1.29
N LEU A 31 -12.35 -9.50 -1.46
CA LEU A 31 -12.41 -8.15 -2.00
C LEU A 31 -12.79 -8.14 -3.49
N ALA A 32 -12.30 -9.10 -4.28
CA ALA A 32 -12.67 -9.23 -5.69
C ALA A 32 -14.14 -9.61 -5.86
N THR A 33 -14.66 -10.54 -5.04
CA THR A 33 -16.08 -10.88 -5.00
C THR A 33 -16.93 -9.67 -4.64
N LEU A 34 -16.55 -8.93 -3.59
CA LEU A 34 -17.27 -7.71 -3.19
C LEU A 34 -17.30 -6.66 -4.31
N LYS A 35 -16.19 -6.48 -5.03
CA LYS A 35 -16.11 -5.58 -6.18
C LYS A 35 -17.02 -6.03 -7.32
N ALA A 36 -17.12 -7.34 -7.57
CA ALA A 36 -17.99 -7.89 -8.60
C ALA A 36 -19.48 -7.73 -8.24
N GLU A 37 -19.84 -7.91 -6.97
CA GLU A 37 -21.21 -7.71 -6.47
C GLU A 37 -21.62 -6.24 -6.45
N ILE A 38 -20.69 -5.34 -6.09
CA ILE A 38 -20.92 -3.91 -5.95
C ILE A 38 -20.04 -3.16 -6.97
N GLY A 39 -20.36 -3.30 -8.25
CA GLY A 39 -19.54 -2.85 -9.38
C GLY A 39 -19.14 -1.37 -9.41
N SER A 40 -19.76 -0.51 -8.60
CA SER A 40 -19.36 0.90 -8.46
C SER A 40 -18.16 1.12 -7.53
N LEU A 41 -17.78 0.12 -6.72
CA LEU A 41 -16.67 0.26 -5.77
C LEU A 41 -15.31 0.26 -6.49
N SER A 42 -14.48 1.25 -6.14
CA SER A 42 -13.05 1.19 -6.40
C SER A 42 -12.36 0.56 -5.20
N ILE A 43 -11.74 -0.59 -5.40
CA ILE A 43 -11.02 -1.33 -4.35
C ILE A 43 -9.55 -1.48 -4.74
N ILE A 44 -8.65 -1.16 -3.80
CA ILE A 44 -7.21 -1.37 -3.87
C ILE A 44 -6.81 -2.33 -2.75
N PHE A 45 -6.10 -3.40 -3.10
CA PHE A 45 -5.56 -4.34 -2.13
C PHE A 45 -4.33 -3.74 -1.43
N LYS A 46 -4.31 -3.81 -0.10
CA LYS A 46 -3.22 -3.31 0.73
C LYS A 46 -2.58 -4.40 1.56
N SER A 47 -1.25 -4.50 1.53
CA SER A 47 -0.50 -5.18 2.58
C SER A 47 0.94 -4.66 2.68
N SER A 48 1.54 -4.75 3.87
CA SER A 48 2.93 -4.31 4.12
C SER A 48 3.88 -5.50 4.04
N PHE A 49 4.95 -5.38 3.23
CA PHE A 49 6.02 -6.39 3.20
C PHE A 49 6.95 -6.33 4.42
N ASP A 50 6.99 -5.17 5.09
CA ASP A 50 7.82 -4.90 6.27
C ASP A 50 7.06 -4.00 7.26
N LYS A 51 7.25 -4.23 8.56
CA LYS A 51 6.84 -3.38 9.67
C LYS A 51 8.08 -2.72 10.27
N ALA A 52 8.58 -1.64 9.64
CA ALA A 52 9.84 -1.01 10.02
C ALA A 52 9.81 -0.21 11.34
N ASN A 53 8.65 -0.12 11.99
CA ASN A 53 8.41 0.70 13.18
C ASN A 53 7.88 -0.11 14.38
N ARG A 54 8.28 -1.39 14.49
CA ARG A 54 7.93 -2.20 15.67
C ARG A 54 8.63 -1.66 16.92
N THR A 55 7.93 -1.68 18.04
CA THR A 55 8.45 -1.21 19.34
C THR A 55 9.51 -2.13 19.94
N SER A 56 9.55 -3.41 19.50
CA SER A 56 10.51 -4.41 19.98
C SER A 56 11.25 -5.06 18.81
N LEU A 57 12.56 -5.26 18.96
CA LEU A 57 13.41 -5.90 17.95
C LEU A 57 13.06 -7.37 17.71
N GLY A 58 12.55 -8.09 18.72
CA GLY A 58 12.17 -9.51 18.60
C GLY A 58 10.86 -9.74 17.84
N SER A 59 10.19 -8.67 17.43
CA SER A 59 8.95 -8.75 16.67
C SER A 59 9.19 -9.14 15.21
N GLY A 60 8.47 -10.14 14.72
CA GLY A 60 8.46 -10.48 13.29
C GLY A 60 8.02 -9.28 12.44
N ARG A 61 8.81 -8.94 11.43
CA ARG A 61 8.62 -7.72 10.62
C ARG A 61 7.87 -7.95 9.30
N GLY A 62 7.66 -9.20 8.90
CA GLY A 62 7.07 -9.57 7.62
C GLY A 62 8.03 -10.43 6.80
N VAL A 63 7.67 -10.68 5.55
CA VAL A 63 8.45 -11.53 4.62
C VAL A 63 9.61 -10.79 3.93
N GLY A 64 9.71 -9.47 4.10
CA GLY A 64 10.70 -8.64 3.43
C GLY A 64 10.29 -8.26 2.00
N MET A 65 11.00 -7.27 1.44
CA MET A 65 10.57 -6.60 0.20
C MET A 65 10.50 -7.54 -1.00
N LYS A 66 11.56 -8.32 -1.27
CA LYS A 66 11.64 -9.21 -2.43
C LYS A 66 10.50 -10.23 -2.49
N GLU A 67 10.27 -10.97 -1.41
CA GLU A 67 9.18 -11.96 -1.38
C GLU A 67 7.81 -11.28 -1.29
N GLY A 68 7.71 -10.17 -0.55
CA GLY A 68 6.47 -9.39 -0.47
C GLY A 68 6.01 -8.88 -1.83
N LEU A 69 6.90 -8.32 -2.65
CA LEU A 69 6.58 -7.84 -3.99
C LEU A 69 6.19 -8.97 -4.94
N LYS A 70 6.83 -10.14 -4.83
CA LYS A 70 6.43 -11.34 -5.59
C LYS A 70 5.00 -11.79 -5.23
N ILE A 71 4.65 -11.81 -3.95
CA ILE A 71 3.28 -12.15 -3.51
C ILE A 71 2.29 -11.10 -4.01
N LEU A 72 2.60 -9.80 -3.84
CA LEU A 72 1.72 -8.71 -4.29
C LEU A 72 1.51 -8.72 -5.81
N ALA A 73 2.54 -9.05 -6.60
CA ALA A 73 2.42 -9.20 -8.05
C ALA A 73 1.45 -10.32 -8.43
N LYS A 74 1.53 -11.48 -7.77
CA LYS A 74 0.58 -12.58 -7.98
C LYS A 74 -0.85 -12.19 -7.62
N ILE A 75 -1.05 -11.50 -6.49
CA ILE A 75 -2.38 -11.00 -6.08
C ILE A 75 -2.94 -10.05 -7.14
N LYS A 76 -2.12 -9.12 -7.64
CA LYS A 76 -2.51 -8.17 -8.70
C LYS A 76 -2.98 -8.90 -9.96
N GLU A 77 -2.19 -9.85 -10.44
CA GLU A 77 -2.47 -10.65 -11.64
C GLU A 77 -3.72 -11.54 -11.47
N THR A 78 -3.84 -12.21 -10.33
CA THR A 78 -4.92 -13.19 -10.09
C THR A 78 -6.28 -12.51 -9.94
N TYR A 79 -6.34 -11.41 -9.20
CA TYR A 79 -7.62 -10.79 -8.81
C TYR A 79 -7.91 -9.47 -9.52
N GLN A 80 -6.97 -8.99 -10.35
CA GLN A 80 -7.11 -7.74 -11.11
C GLN A 80 -7.46 -6.54 -10.21
N LEU A 81 -6.92 -6.56 -8.98
CA LEU A 81 -7.03 -5.47 -8.01
C LEU A 81 -5.74 -4.64 -8.04
N PRO A 82 -5.84 -3.30 -8.12
CA PRO A 82 -4.68 -2.45 -7.92
C PRO A 82 -4.07 -2.67 -6.54
N ILE A 83 -2.76 -2.45 -6.42
CA ILE A 83 -1.99 -2.72 -5.19
C ILE A 83 -1.46 -1.44 -4.57
N VAL A 84 -1.52 -1.38 -3.24
CA VAL A 84 -0.78 -0.40 -2.42
C VAL A 84 0.05 -1.08 -1.34
N THR A 85 1.30 -0.65 -1.20
CA THR A 85 2.17 -1.01 -0.08
C THR A 85 2.91 0.21 0.43
N ASP A 86 3.41 0.15 1.67
CA ASP A 86 4.21 1.21 2.27
C ASP A 86 5.71 1.06 2.03
N VAL A 87 6.36 2.18 1.74
CA VAL A 87 7.82 2.30 1.60
C VAL A 87 8.38 3.04 2.80
N HIS A 88 9.54 2.60 3.29
CA HIS A 88 10.19 3.13 4.49
C HIS A 88 11.48 3.89 4.15
N GLU A 89 12.09 3.60 3.00
CA GLU A 89 13.36 4.20 2.55
C GLU A 89 13.28 4.54 1.05
N SER A 90 13.94 5.62 0.65
CA SER A 90 13.82 6.18 -0.71
C SER A 90 14.23 5.21 -1.83
N HIS A 91 15.21 4.33 -1.56
CA HIS A 91 15.68 3.36 -2.55
C HIS A 91 14.62 2.28 -2.86
N GLN A 92 13.65 2.07 -1.97
CA GLN A 92 12.59 1.06 -2.16
C GLN A 92 11.60 1.49 -3.24
N CYS A 93 11.44 2.81 -3.46
CA CYS A 93 10.38 3.36 -4.30
C CYS A 93 10.41 2.84 -5.75
N ALA A 94 11.60 2.69 -6.35
CA ALA A 94 11.73 2.27 -7.75
C ALA A 94 11.19 0.85 -7.97
N GLU A 95 11.70 -0.12 -7.21
CA GLU A 95 11.32 -1.53 -7.32
C GLU A 95 9.86 -1.75 -6.86
N VAL A 96 9.41 -1.08 -5.80
CA VAL A 96 8.01 -1.16 -5.35
C VAL A 96 7.05 -0.63 -6.42
N ALA A 97 7.44 0.42 -7.16
CA ALA A 97 6.64 0.99 -8.23
C ALA A 97 6.56 0.12 -9.48
N GLU A 98 7.40 -0.91 -9.65
CA GLU A 98 7.25 -1.88 -10.74
C GLU A 98 5.99 -2.73 -10.53
N VAL A 99 5.61 -3.00 -9.29
CA VAL A 99 4.47 -3.85 -8.92
C VAL A 99 3.26 -3.03 -8.49
N CYS A 100 3.45 -2.05 -7.60
CA CYS A 100 2.37 -1.34 -6.92
C CYS A 100 1.87 -0.15 -7.74
N ASP A 101 0.54 0.06 -7.71
CA ASP A 101 -0.12 1.18 -8.37
C ASP A 101 -0.10 2.45 -7.49
N VAL A 102 0.04 2.25 -6.17
CA VAL A 102 0.14 3.30 -5.17
C VAL A 102 1.30 3.01 -4.22
N LEU A 103 2.14 4.02 -3.95
CA LEU A 103 3.14 3.99 -2.89
C LEU A 103 2.60 4.72 -1.67
N GLN A 104 2.57 4.06 -0.52
CA GLN A 104 2.09 4.65 0.72
C GLN A 104 3.24 5.14 1.60
N ILE A 105 3.14 6.37 2.09
CA ILE A 105 4.11 6.96 3.02
C ILE A 105 3.61 6.75 4.46
N PRO A 106 4.36 6.05 5.33
CA PRO A 106 4.02 5.90 6.75
C PRO A 106 3.88 7.26 7.45
N ALA A 107 3.00 7.31 8.46
CA ALA A 107 2.67 8.56 9.15
C ALA A 107 3.88 9.23 9.81
N PHE A 108 4.80 8.45 10.40
CA PHE A 108 6.03 8.98 10.99
C PHE A 108 7.02 9.52 9.95
N LEU A 109 6.85 9.16 8.68
CA LEU A 109 7.73 9.53 7.58
C LEU A 109 7.14 10.60 6.65
N CYS A 110 5.97 11.14 6.99
CA CYS A 110 5.24 12.12 6.14
C CYS A 110 5.97 13.46 5.90
N ARG A 111 7.12 13.69 6.56
CA ARG A 111 7.97 14.89 6.40
C ARG A 111 9.37 14.55 5.89
N GLN A 112 9.63 13.32 5.45
CA GLN A 112 10.92 12.91 4.92
C GLN A 112 11.03 13.29 3.45
N THR A 113 11.62 14.45 3.18
CA THR A 113 11.70 15.06 1.83
C THR A 113 12.22 14.08 0.79
N ASP A 114 13.33 13.38 1.07
CA ASP A 114 13.94 12.46 0.09
C ASP A 114 13.03 11.28 -0.26
N LEU A 115 12.30 10.75 0.72
CA LEU A 115 11.34 9.66 0.52
C LEU A 115 10.13 10.14 -0.30
N LEU A 116 9.60 11.32 0.01
CA LEU A 116 8.49 11.93 -0.72
C LEU A 116 8.86 12.23 -2.18
N VAL A 117 10.06 12.79 -2.40
CA VAL A 117 10.58 13.07 -3.74
C VAL A 117 10.80 11.77 -4.52
N ALA A 118 11.35 10.73 -3.90
CA ALA A 118 11.53 9.43 -4.54
C ALA A 118 10.19 8.78 -4.91
N ALA A 119 9.21 8.81 -4.01
CA ALA A 119 7.86 8.30 -4.29
C ALA A 119 7.17 9.11 -5.41
N GLY A 120 7.27 10.44 -5.40
CA GLY A 120 6.72 11.28 -6.46
C GLY A 120 7.37 11.06 -7.84
N LYS A 121 8.68 10.80 -7.88
CA LYS A 121 9.42 10.48 -9.12
C LYS A 121 9.09 9.12 -9.70
N SER A 122 8.47 8.23 -8.93
CA SER A 122 8.10 6.87 -9.39
C SER A 122 7.02 6.86 -10.48
N GLY A 123 6.27 7.96 -10.64
CA GLY A 123 5.14 8.04 -11.58
C GLY A 123 3.89 7.28 -11.12
N ARG A 124 3.89 6.69 -9.92
CA ARG A 124 2.73 6.06 -9.29
C ARG A 124 1.96 7.06 -8.42
N ALA A 125 0.73 6.71 -8.07
CA ALA A 125 -0.01 7.48 -7.08
C ALA A 125 0.69 7.38 -5.71
N VAL A 126 0.59 8.44 -4.89
CA VAL A 126 1.18 8.47 -3.55
C VAL A 126 0.10 8.67 -2.51
N ASN A 127 0.02 7.76 -1.54
CA ASN A 127 -0.89 7.85 -0.39
C ASN A 127 -0.11 8.27 0.86
N VAL A 128 -0.18 9.54 1.24
CA VAL A 128 0.55 10.06 2.41
C VAL A 128 -0.32 9.92 3.65
N LYS A 129 0.10 9.09 4.62
CA LYS A 129 -0.57 9.08 5.92
C LYS A 129 -0.20 10.34 6.69
N LYS A 130 -1.19 11.13 7.11
CA LYS A 130 -0.98 12.30 7.97
C LYS A 130 -0.33 11.86 9.28
N GLY A 131 0.82 12.44 9.61
CA GLY A 131 1.47 12.24 10.91
C GLY A 131 0.53 12.60 12.06
N GLN A 132 0.55 11.81 13.14
CA GLN A 132 -0.28 12.12 14.33
C GLN A 132 0.10 13.45 14.99
N PHE A 133 1.28 14.00 14.68
CA PHE A 133 1.80 15.27 15.17
C PHE A 133 1.49 16.46 14.24
N LEU A 134 0.78 16.25 13.12
CA LEU A 134 0.46 17.32 12.16
C LEU A 134 -1.00 17.78 12.27
N ALA A 135 -1.18 19.10 12.22
CA ALA A 135 -2.49 19.71 12.05
C ALA A 135 -2.99 19.49 10.61
N PRO A 136 -4.32 19.54 10.35
CA PRO A 136 -4.85 19.37 9.00
C PRO A 136 -4.28 20.37 7.98
N GLN A 137 -4.03 21.62 8.39
CA GLN A 137 -3.51 22.69 7.53
C GLN A 137 -2.06 22.44 7.08
N ASP A 138 -1.30 21.65 7.84
CA ASP A 138 0.10 21.32 7.51
C ASP A 138 0.23 20.29 6.38
N MET A 139 -0.89 19.77 5.87
CA MET A 139 -0.94 18.80 4.76
C MET A 139 -1.29 19.43 3.41
N GLN A 140 -1.42 20.76 3.35
CA GLN A 140 -1.71 21.51 2.13
C GLN A 140 -0.47 21.75 1.28
#